data_AF-A0A2H0J006-F1
#
_entry.id   AF-A0A2H0J006-F1
#
_cell.length_a   1.000
_cell.length_b   1.000
_cell.length_c   1.000
_cell.angle_alpha   90.00
_cell.angle_beta   90.00
_cell.angle_gamma   90.00
#
_symmetry.space_group_name_H-M   'P 1'
#
loop_
_entity.id
_entity.type
_entity.pdbx_description
1 polymer ?
#
loop_
_entity_poly.entity_id
_entity_poly.type
_entity_poly.pdbx_seq_one_letter_code
_entity_poly.pdbx_strand_id
1 'polypeptide(L)'
;MYKVKPDALSKQVVVNGNGLRLLPLEECLFKLPAAFYELRPEMAQIALRRADLNALMRLVLADGSTTIAGRLVGALSAVGRKEDANLLASTMTAVGHSLRVTNPFVVPP
;
A
#
# COMPACT_ATOMS: atom_id res chain seq x y z
N MET A 1 13.35 -11.61 -20.51
CA MET A 1 13.19 -12.38 -19.26
C MET A 1 13.55 -11.49 -18.07
N TYR A 2 12.56 -11.06 -17.28
CA TYR A 2 12.80 -10.23 -16.09
C TYR A 2 13.43 -11.08 -14.99
N LYS A 3 14.73 -10.87 -14.69
CA LYS A 3 15.41 -11.49 -13.55
C LYS A 3 15.04 -10.72 -12.28
N VAL A 4 14.17 -11.30 -11.46
CA VAL A 4 13.90 -10.78 -10.11
C VAL A 4 15.13 -11.06 -9.26
N LYS A 5 15.76 -10.02 -8.69
CA LYS A 5 16.86 -10.20 -7.72
C LYS A 5 16.30 -10.98 -6.51
N PRO A 6 16.91 -12.12 -6.12
CA PRO A 6 16.36 -12.99 -5.08
C PRO A 6 16.28 -12.31 -3.71
N ASP A 7 17.07 -11.25 -3.50
CA ASP A 7 17.17 -10.48 -2.25
C ASP A 7 16.27 -9.23 -2.21
N ALA A 8 15.44 -9.01 -3.25
CA ALA A 8 14.51 -7.88 -3.31
C ALA A 8 13.10 -8.20 -2.77
N LEU A 9 12.85 -9.48 -2.50
CA LEU A 9 11.62 -9.96 -1.86
C LEU A 9 11.88 -9.99 -0.35
N SER A 10 10.99 -9.41 0.44
CA SER A 10 11.17 -9.38 1.89
C SER A 10 11.28 -10.81 2.45
N LYS A 11 11.75 -10.94 3.70
CA LYS A 11 11.77 -12.20 4.45
C LYS A 11 10.38 -12.86 4.61
N GLN A 12 9.29 -12.26 4.13
CA GLN A 12 7.91 -12.73 4.28
C GLN A 12 7.32 -13.36 3.01
N VAL A 13 8.14 -14.01 2.20
CA VAL A 13 7.63 -14.82 1.09
C VAL A 13 6.85 -16.01 1.64
N VAL A 14 5.52 -16.01 1.44
CA VAL A 14 4.67 -17.14 1.79
C VAL A 14 4.72 -18.14 0.64
N VAL A 15 5.13 -19.37 0.92
CA VAL A 15 5.04 -20.46 -0.05
C VAL A 15 3.68 -21.11 0.09
N ASN A 16 2.87 -21.10 -0.97
CA ASN A 16 1.57 -21.78 -0.92
C ASN A 16 1.72 -23.31 -1.07
N GLY A 17 0.63 -24.06 -0.88
CA GLY A 17 0.63 -25.53 -1.01
C GLY A 17 1.09 -26.08 -2.36
N ASN A 18 1.19 -25.21 -3.38
CA ASN A 18 1.64 -25.56 -4.73
C ASN A 18 3.10 -25.12 -4.99
N GLY A 19 3.83 -24.66 -3.97
CA GLY A 19 5.21 -24.20 -4.10
C GLY A 19 5.38 -22.80 -4.69
N LEU A 20 4.29 -22.04 -4.89
CA LEU A 20 4.37 -20.67 -5.40
C LEU A 20 4.80 -19.70 -4.29
N ARG A 21 5.70 -18.79 -4.64
CA ARG A 21 6.13 -17.69 -3.78
C ARG A 21 5.17 -16.52 -3.93
N LEU A 22 4.42 -16.23 -2.88
CA LEU A 22 3.46 -15.13 -2.83
C LEU A 22 4.05 -13.96 -2.07
N LEU A 23 3.83 -12.76 -2.60
CA LEU A 23 4.14 -11.52 -1.92
C LEU A 23 2.95 -11.14 -1.01
N PRO A 24 3.18 -10.75 0.26
CA PRO A 24 2.12 -10.28 1.13
C PRO A 24 1.33 -9.13 0.51
N LEU A 25 0.04 -9.04 0.83
CA LEU A 25 -0.87 -8.05 0.23
C LEU A 25 -0.40 -6.62 0.49
N GLU A 26 0.05 -6.34 1.70
CA GLU A 26 0.48 -5.02 2.15
C GLU A 26 1.79 -4.61 1.48
N GLU A 27 2.70 -5.56 1.27
CA GLU A 27 3.91 -5.33 0.47
C GLU A 27 3.60 -5.10 -1.01
N CYS A 28 2.64 -5.83 -1.56
CA CYS A 28 2.14 -5.56 -2.91
C CYS A 28 1.64 -4.12 -2.99
N LEU A 29 0.67 -3.74 -2.14
CA LEU A 29 0.06 -2.41 -2.12
C LEU A 29 1.08 -1.28 -1.93
N PHE A 30 2.08 -1.50 -1.07
CA PHE A 30 3.18 -0.57 -0.85
C PHE A 30 4.03 -0.37 -2.12
N LYS A 31 4.33 -1.47 -2.84
CA LYS A 31 5.15 -1.47 -4.06
C LYS A 31 4.37 -1.11 -5.34
N LEU A 32 3.04 -1.00 -5.29
CA LEU A 32 2.24 -0.73 -6.49
C LEU A 32 2.62 0.64 -7.11
N PRO A 33 2.79 0.70 -8.44
CA PRO A 33 2.97 1.98 -9.13
C PRO A 33 1.66 2.78 -9.10
N ALA A 34 1.76 4.11 -9.19
CA ALA A 34 0.58 4.99 -9.16
C ALA A 34 -0.42 4.65 -10.27
N ALA A 35 0.09 4.36 -11.48
CA ALA A 35 -0.71 3.97 -12.63
C ALA A 35 -1.58 2.72 -12.40
N PHE A 36 -1.24 1.85 -11.43
CA PHE A 36 -2.07 0.67 -11.16
C PHE A 36 -3.45 1.05 -10.62
N TYR A 37 -3.54 2.11 -9.82
CA TYR A 37 -4.81 2.59 -9.26
C TYR A 37 -5.74 3.15 -10.34
N GLU A 38 -5.18 3.61 -11.46
CA GLU A 38 -5.93 4.09 -12.63
C GLU A 38 -6.28 2.96 -13.60
N LEU A 39 -5.33 2.05 -13.84
CA LEU A 39 -5.48 0.96 -14.80
C LEU A 39 -6.34 -0.19 -14.27
N ARG A 40 -6.33 -0.44 -12.95
CA ARG A 40 -7.02 -1.54 -12.27
C ARG A 40 -7.66 -1.06 -10.95
N PRO A 41 -8.55 -0.05 -11.00
CA PRO A 41 -9.11 0.56 -9.80
C PRO A 41 -9.85 -0.45 -8.93
N GLU A 42 -10.66 -1.34 -9.52
CA GLU A 42 -11.43 -2.34 -8.77
C GLU A 42 -10.56 -3.29 -7.95
N MET A 43 -9.44 -3.74 -8.52
CA MET A 43 -8.51 -4.64 -7.85
C MET A 43 -7.81 -3.95 -6.68
N ALA A 44 -7.36 -2.71 -6.89
CA ALA A 44 -6.76 -1.90 -5.84
C ALA A 44 -7.76 -1.60 -4.71
N GLN A 45 -9.02 -1.29 -5.06
CA GLN A 45 -10.08 -1.03 -4.09
C GLN A 45 -10.39 -2.27 -3.23
N ILE A 46 -10.53 -3.44 -3.85
CA ILE A 46 -10.75 -4.71 -3.14
C ILE A 46 -9.57 -5.02 -2.21
N ALA A 47 -8.35 -4.89 -2.70
CA ALA A 47 -7.13 -5.10 -1.92
C ALA A 47 -7.06 -4.16 -0.71
N LEU A 48 -7.30 -2.87 -0.90
CA LEU A 48 -7.30 -1.88 0.18
C LEU A 48 -8.37 -2.14 1.22
N ARG A 49 -9.55 -2.67 0.84
CA ARG A 49 -10.59 -3.05 1.81
C ARG A 49 -10.17 -4.24 2.69
N ARG A 50 -9.24 -5.08 2.22
CA ARG A 50 -8.77 -6.28 2.92
C ARG A 50 -7.44 -6.10 3.67
N ALA A 51 -6.68 -5.05 3.35
CA ALA A 51 -5.34 -4.86 3.88
C ALA A 51 -5.31 -4.66 5.40
N ASP A 52 -4.31 -5.24 6.07
CA ASP A 52 -4.00 -4.92 7.46
C ASP A 52 -3.29 -3.56 7.54
N LEU A 53 -3.91 -2.61 8.24
CA LEU A 53 -3.36 -1.27 8.41
C LEU A 53 -2.03 -1.30 9.18
N ASN A 54 -1.89 -2.14 10.21
CA ASN A 54 -0.68 -2.17 11.02
C ASN A 54 0.53 -2.66 10.21
N ALA A 55 0.31 -3.65 9.33
CA ALA A 55 1.33 -4.12 8.40
C ALA A 55 1.69 -3.04 7.37
N LEU A 56 0.72 -2.33 6.80
CA LEU A 56 0.98 -1.20 5.90
C LEU A 56 1.75 -0.06 6.60
N MET A 57 1.34 0.33 7.81
CA MET A 57 2.01 1.39 8.58
C MET A 57 3.48 1.04 8.85
N ARG A 58 3.78 -0.20 9.23
CA ARG A 58 5.16 -0.65 9.42
C ARG A 58 6.00 -0.48 8.16
N LEU A 59 5.48 -0.85 6.99
CA LEU A 59 6.18 -0.70 5.72
C LEU A 59 6.42 0.77 5.37
N VAL A 60 5.38 1.60 5.49
CA VAL A 60 5.46 3.03 5.16
C VAL A 60 6.40 3.79 6.10
N LEU A 61 6.36 3.50 7.41
CA LEU A 61 7.23 4.12 8.40
C LEU A 61 8.69 3.67 8.25
N ALA A 62 8.93 2.40 7.91
CA ALA A 62 10.28 1.89 7.69
C ALA A 62 10.95 2.52 6.46
N ASP A 63 10.18 2.82 5.41
CA ASP A 63 10.68 3.45 4.18
C ASP A 63 10.73 4.99 4.28
N GLY A 64 9.81 5.61 5.02
CA GLY A 64 9.72 7.06 5.19
C GLY A 64 9.18 7.83 3.97
N SER A 65 8.70 7.13 2.93
CA SER A 65 8.18 7.79 1.72
C SER A 65 6.84 8.48 1.95
N THR A 66 6.89 9.81 2.00
CA THR A 66 5.69 10.67 2.09
C THR A 66 4.80 10.57 0.87
N THR A 67 5.37 10.23 -0.30
CA THR A 67 4.61 10.07 -1.55
C THR A 67 3.74 8.82 -1.52
N ILE A 68 4.31 7.67 -1.11
CA ILE A 68 3.56 6.42 -0.99
C ILE A 68 2.52 6.56 0.13
N ALA A 69 2.90 7.15 1.26
CA ALA A 69 2.00 7.42 2.38
C ALA A 69 0.80 8.29 1.94
N GLY A 70 1.03 9.43 1.30
CA GLY A 70 -0.03 10.33 0.85
C GLY A 70 -1.01 9.68 -0.13
N ARG A 71 -0.51 8.81 -1.01
CA ARG A 71 -1.33 8.00 -1.91
C ARG A 71 -2.18 6.97 -1.15
N LEU A 72 -1.58 6.24 -0.22
CA LEU A 72 -2.30 5.23 0.58
C LEU A 72 -3.37 5.87 1.47
N VAL A 73 -3.08 7.02 2.09
CA VAL A 73 -4.08 7.80 2.85
C VAL A 73 -5.27 8.17 1.94
N GLY A 74 -4.99 8.73 0.76
CA GLY A 74 -6.04 9.09 -0.19
C GLY A 74 -6.85 7.87 -0.66
N ALA A 75 -6.17 6.76 -0.94
CA ALA A 75 -6.81 5.53 -1.40
C ALA A 75 -7.67 4.86 -0.32
N LEU A 76 -7.19 4.77 0.92
CA LEU A 76 -7.94 4.24 2.07
C LEU A 76 -9.20 5.07 2.32
N SER A 77 -9.07 6.40 2.29
CA SER A 77 -10.20 7.32 2.44
C SER A 77 -11.26 7.10 1.36
N ALA A 78 -10.82 6.95 0.10
CA ALA A 78 -11.71 6.71 -1.03
C ALA A 78 -12.50 5.40 -0.89
N VAL A 79 -11.90 4.32 -0.38
CA VAL A 79 -12.59 3.02 -0.22
C VAL A 79 -13.47 2.93 1.04
N GLY A 80 -13.69 4.05 1.75
CA GLY A 80 -14.51 4.12 2.95
C GLY A 80 -13.76 3.86 4.26
N ARG A 81 -12.45 3.60 4.21
CA ARG A 81 -11.60 3.38 5.39
C ARG A 81 -11.01 4.69 5.92
N LYS A 82 -11.88 5.67 6.21
CA LYS A 82 -11.47 7.04 6.60
C LYS A 82 -10.71 7.09 7.93
N GLU A 83 -11.09 6.26 8.90
CA GLU A 83 -10.42 6.18 10.20
C GLU A 83 -8.97 5.70 10.05
N ASP A 84 -8.77 4.65 9.26
CA ASP A 84 -7.45 4.10 8.94
C ASP A 84 -6.59 5.10 8.16
N ALA A 85 -7.20 5.83 7.20
CA ALA A 85 -6.52 6.88 6.47
C ALA A 85 -6.04 8.01 7.41
N ASN A 86 -6.89 8.44 8.34
CA ASN A 86 -6.55 9.47 9.32
C ASN A 86 -5.48 9.01 10.29
N LEU A 87 -5.52 7.75 10.74
CA LEU A 87 -4.52 7.16 11.61
C LEU A 87 -3.15 7.06 10.93
N LEU A 88 -3.10 6.61 9.67
CA LEU A 88 -1.86 6.58 8.90
C LEU A 88 -1.30 8.01 8.72
N ALA A 89 -2.16 8.97 8.38
CA ALA A 89 -1.75 10.36 8.19
C ALA A 89 -1.21 10.99 9.48
N SER A 90 -1.93 10.84 10.60
CA SER A 90 -1.52 11.39 11.89
C SER A 90 -0.23 10.76 12.40
N THR A 91 -0.04 9.45 12.18
CA THR A 91 1.20 8.76 12.56
C THR A 91 2.40 9.28 11.78
N MET A 92 2.27 9.47 10.46
CA MET A 92 3.34 10.05 9.65
C MET A 92 3.68 11.48 10.11
N THR A 93 2.67 12.29 10.43
CA THR A 93 2.87 13.65 10.95
C THR A 93 3.50 13.66 12.33
N ALA A 94 3.16 12.72 13.21
CA ALA A 94 3.76 12.59 14.54
C ALA A 94 5.27 12.30 14.48
N VAL A 95 5.74 11.65 13.41
CA VAL A 95 7.16 11.38 13.17
C VAL A 95 7.83 12.53 12.38
N GLY A 96 7.12 13.65 12.16
CA GLY A 96 7.66 14.86 11.55
C GLY A 96 7.52 14.95 10.03
N HIS A 97 6.78 14.04 9.39
CA HIS A 97 6.55 14.09 7.95
C HIS A 97 5.31 14.93 7.58
N SER A 98 5.46 15.76 6.55
CA SER A 98 4.33 16.44 5.89
C SER A 98 3.87 15.62 4.68
N LEU A 99 2.59 15.26 4.66
CA LEU A 99 2.00 14.44 3.60
C LEU A 99 1.24 15.30 2.59
N ARG A 100 1.44 15.02 1.30
CA ARG A 100 0.53 15.47 0.25
C ARG A 100 -0.44 14.34 -0.09
N VAL A 101 -1.64 14.41 0.49
CA VAL A 101 -2.68 13.41 0.26
C VAL A 101 -3.29 13.60 -1.13
N THR A 102 -3.39 12.51 -1.89
CA THR A 102 -4.01 12.51 -3.22
C THR A 102 -4.82 11.23 -3.37
N ASN A 103 -6.08 11.35 -3.79
CA ASN A 103 -6.87 10.19 -4.19
C ASN A 103 -6.32 9.66 -5.52
N PRO A 104 -5.80 8.42 -5.59
CA PRO A 104 -5.20 7.90 -6.81
C PRO A 104 -6.22 7.29 -7.80
N PHE A 105 -7.51 7.28 -7.47
CA PHE A 105 -8.55 6.77 -8.34
C PHE A 105 -9.12 7.89 -9.22
N VAL A 106 -9.19 7.66 -10.53
CA VAL A 106 -9.79 8.59 -11.51
C VAL A 106 -11.31 8.68 -11.32
N VAL A 107 -11.94 7.56 -10.96
CA VAL A 107 -13.38 7.48 -10.64
C VAL A 107 -13.51 7.04 -9.19
N PRO A 108 -14.21 7.82 -8.34
CA PRO A 108 -14.45 7.42 -6.95
C PRO A 108 -15.30 6.13 -6.89
N PRO A 109 -14.99 5.21 -5.95
CA PRO A 109 -15.69 3.93 -5.78
C PRO A 109 -17.12 4.03 -5.25
#